data_AF-A0A3D3M9Q2-F1
#
_entry.id   AF-A0A3D3M9Q2-F1
#
_cell.length_a   1.000
_cell.length_b   1.000
_cell.length_c   1.000
_cell.angle_alpha   90.00
_cell.angle_beta   90.00
_cell.angle_gamma   90.00
#
_symmetry.space_group_name_H-M   'P 1'
#
loop_
_entity.id
_entity.type
_entity.pdbx_description
1 polymer ?
#
loop_
_entity_poly.entity_id
_entity_poly.type
_entity_poly.pdbx_seq_one_letter_code
_entity_poly.pdbx_strand_id
1 'polypeptide(L)'
;PRRDQLAKNARGLPKVQASDNRLLIIGHLAQALPAREAGAEVSLAIAGVAADSLSQMIPGLLGGGQAQSMLNGQRERLMQQIGEDLNNTLLYVYRDLSDAELEEFATFAESAEGQAYYKAALAAIRAGLAVGQSTSDLK
;
A
#
# COMPACT_ATOMS: atom_id res chain seq x y z
N PRO A 1 -16.60 8.16 23.80
CA PRO A 1 -15.47 7.20 23.73
C PRO A 1 -15.24 6.44 22.41
N ARG A 2 -16.15 6.45 21.41
CA ARG A 2 -15.88 5.90 20.05
C ARG A 2 -15.40 6.97 19.06
N ARG A 3 -15.92 8.19 19.18
CA ARG A 3 -15.51 9.37 18.41
C ARG A 3 -14.06 9.79 18.69
N ASP A 4 -13.58 9.66 19.92
CA ASP A 4 -12.21 10.04 20.28
C ASP A 4 -11.16 9.06 19.71
N GLN A 5 -11.52 7.78 19.54
CA GLN A 5 -10.65 6.80 18.87
C GLN A 5 -10.63 7.00 17.34
N LEU A 6 -11.77 7.38 16.75
CA LEU A 6 -11.84 7.74 15.32
C LEU A 6 -11.04 9.02 15.02
N ALA A 7 -11.11 10.03 15.88
CA ALA A 7 -10.34 11.27 15.74
C ALA A 7 -8.82 11.07 15.93
N LYS A 8 -8.39 10.05 16.69
CA LYS A 8 -6.97 9.70 16.83
C LYS A 8 -6.37 9.13 15.54
N ASN A 9 -7.15 8.44 14.72
CA ASN A 9 -6.70 7.88 13.44
C ASN A 9 -6.97 8.81 12.23
N ALA A 10 -7.78 9.87 12.41
CA ALA A 10 -8.13 10.81 11.35
C ALA A 10 -6.96 11.70 10.88
N ARG A 11 -5.83 11.71 11.59
CA ARG A 11 -4.63 12.53 11.27
C ARG A 11 -3.47 11.72 10.65
N GLY A 12 -3.71 10.48 10.25
CA GLY A 12 -2.67 9.58 9.76
C GLY A 12 -1.88 8.92 10.89
N LEU A 13 -0.85 8.17 10.54
CA LEU A 13 0.00 7.49 11.52
C LEU A 13 0.77 8.53 12.37
N PRO A 14 0.92 8.32 13.68
CA PRO A 14 1.75 9.20 14.51
C PRO A 14 3.19 9.19 13.99
N LYS A 15 3.85 10.37 14.02
CA LYS A 15 5.27 10.45 13.66
C LYS A 15 6.10 9.74 14.72
N VAL A 16 6.91 8.77 14.31
CA VAL A 16 7.79 7.99 15.18
C VAL A 16 9.17 8.66 15.19
N GLN A 17 9.67 9.02 16.37
CA GLN A 17 11.07 9.41 16.54
C GLN A 17 11.91 8.14 16.73
N ALA A 18 13.01 8.03 16.00
CA ALA A 18 13.87 6.86 15.98
C ALA A 18 15.34 7.27 15.97
N SER A 19 16.22 6.36 16.40
CA SER A 19 17.67 6.53 16.29
C SER A 19 18.11 6.56 14.82
N ASP A 20 19.28 7.17 14.56
CA ASP A 20 19.88 7.19 13.21
C ASP A 20 20.08 5.78 12.65
N ASN A 21 20.47 4.82 13.51
CA ASN A 21 20.62 3.42 13.14
C ASN A 21 19.31 2.80 12.65
N ARG A 22 18.22 2.99 13.41
CA ARG A 22 16.91 2.49 13.01
C ARG A 22 16.40 3.16 11.74
N LEU A 23 16.66 4.45 11.55
CA LEU A 23 16.31 5.15 10.31
C LEU A 23 17.06 4.57 9.10
N LEU A 24 18.32 4.21 9.27
CA LEU A 24 19.11 3.56 8.23
C LEU A 24 18.51 2.20 7.86
N ILE A 25 18.25 1.32 8.84
CA ILE A 25 17.66 -0.01 8.60
C ILE A 25 16.28 0.11 7.92
N ILE A 26 15.44 1.06 8.34
CA ILE A 26 14.15 1.32 7.70
C ILE A 26 14.32 1.78 6.25
N GLY A 27 15.33 2.61 5.96
CA GLY A 27 15.65 3.03 4.60
C GLY A 27 16.01 1.87 3.68
N HIS A 28 16.81 0.92 4.19
CA HIS A 28 17.13 -0.34 3.52
C HIS A 28 15.88 -1.17 3.25
N LEU A 29 15.09 -1.40 4.30
CA LEU A 29 13.86 -2.17 4.20
C LEU A 29 12.83 -1.55 3.23
N ALA A 30 12.72 -0.21 3.19
CA ALA A 30 11.86 0.51 2.26
C ALA A 30 12.25 0.32 0.79
N GLN A 31 13.53 0.07 0.51
CA GLN A 31 14.02 -0.22 -0.85
C GLN A 31 13.83 -1.69 -1.22
N ALA A 32 13.93 -2.59 -0.24
CA ALA A 32 13.81 -4.03 -0.44
C ALA A 32 12.35 -4.50 -0.63
N LEU A 33 11.39 -3.85 0.04
CA LEU A 33 9.99 -4.22 0.00
C LEU A 33 9.24 -3.55 -1.15
N PRO A 34 8.40 -4.28 -1.91
CA PRO A 34 7.49 -3.69 -2.90
C PRO A 34 6.24 -3.08 -2.23
N ALA A 35 6.44 -2.37 -1.12
CA ALA A 35 5.36 -1.85 -0.28
C ALA A 35 4.57 -0.74 -1.00
N ARG A 36 5.23 0.00 -1.91
CA ARG A 36 4.60 1.07 -2.70
C ARG A 36 3.66 0.49 -3.75
N GLU A 37 4.09 -0.57 -4.42
CA GLU A 37 3.32 -1.33 -5.41
C GLU A 37 2.11 -2.00 -4.76
N ALA A 38 2.33 -2.70 -3.63
CA ALA A 38 1.26 -3.33 -2.87
C ALA A 38 0.20 -2.30 -2.40
N GLY A 39 0.64 -1.17 -1.83
CA GLY A 39 -0.26 -0.11 -1.35
C GLY A 39 -1.08 0.53 -2.47
N ALA A 40 -0.48 0.72 -3.65
CA ALA A 40 -1.15 1.27 -4.82
C ALA A 40 -2.20 0.32 -5.40
N GLU A 41 -1.93 -0.98 -5.41
CA GLU A 41 -2.87 -1.99 -5.92
C GLU A 41 -4.07 -2.18 -5.04
N VAL A 42 -3.87 -2.26 -3.72
CA VAL A 42 -4.98 -2.34 -2.76
C VAL A 42 -5.86 -1.10 -2.87
N SER A 43 -5.26 0.09 -2.94
CA SER A 43 -6.01 1.34 -3.08
C SER A 43 -6.75 1.43 -4.42
N LEU A 44 -6.16 0.92 -5.50
CA LEU A 44 -6.82 0.81 -6.80
C LEU A 44 -7.99 -0.17 -6.76
N ALA A 45 -7.84 -1.33 -6.12
CA ALA A 45 -8.92 -2.30 -5.99
C ALA A 45 -10.12 -1.70 -5.24
N ILE A 46 -9.87 -0.92 -4.19
CA ILE A 46 -10.90 -0.17 -3.46
C ILE A 46 -11.52 0.91 -4.35
N ALA A 47 -10.72 1.68 -5.09
CA ALA A 47 -11.21 2.70 -6.01
C ALA A 47 -12.04 2.11 -7.15
N GLY A 48 -11.70 0.91 -7.63
CA GLY A 48 -12.48 0.17 -8.62
C GLY A 48 -13.87 -0.20 -8.10
N VAL A 49 -13.97 -0.71 -6.87
CA VAL A 49 -15.27 -1.00 -6.21
C VAL A 49 -16.10 0.28 -6.02
N ALA A 50 -15.47 1.39 -5.66
CA ALA A 50 -16.16 2.68 -5.50
C ALA A 50 -16.61 3.27 -6.86
N ALA A 51 -15.81 3.12 -7.92
CA ALA A 51 -16.14 3.58 -9.26
C ALA A 51 -17.27 2.75 -9.89
N ASP A 52 -17.28 1.44 -9.69
CA ASP A 52 -18.39 0.57 -10.14
C ASP A 52 -19.70 0.94 -9.45
N SER A 53 -19.65 1.19 -8.13
CA SER A 53 -20.80 1.71 -7.37
C SER A 53 -21.31 3.05 -7.91
N LEU A 54 -20.42 3.95 -8.35
CA LEU A 54 -20.77 5.26 -8.87
C LEU A 54 -21.28 5.20 -10.33
N SER A 55 -20.75 4.28 -11.13
CA SER A 55 -21.20 3.94 -12.49
C SER A 55 -22.63 3.41 -12.50
N GLN A 56 -22.97 2.53 -11.55
CA GLN A 56 -24.34 2.04 -11.36
C GLN A 56 -25.31 3.14 -10.93
N MET A 57 -24.81 4.25 -10.38
CA MET A 57 -25.62 5.41 -9.99
C MET A 57 -25.75 6.49 -11.08
N ILE A 58 -24.85 6.55 -12.07
CA ILE A 58 -24.89 7.54 -13.17
C ILE A 58 -24.48 6.89 -14.50
N PRO A 59 -25.43 6.30 -15.25
CA PRO A 59 -25.13 5.72 -16.55
C PRO A 59 -24.75 6.80 -17.58
N GLY A 60 -23.59 6.65 -18.23
CA GLY A 60 -23.33 7.29 -19.53
C GLY A 60 -22.32 8.44 -19.61
N LEU A 61 -21.53 8.76 -18.56
CA LEU A 61 -20.68 9.96 -18.62
C LEU A 61 -19.21 9.75 -19.03
N LEU A 62 -18.67 8.53 -19.14
CA LEU A 62 -17.22 8.36 -19.36
C LEU A 62 -16.88 7.27 -20.39
N GLY A 63 -16.42 7.71 -21.57
CA GLY A 63 -15.83 6.84 -22.59
C GLY A 63 -14.51 6.24 -22.09
N GLY A 64 -14.40 4.90 -22.14
CA GLY A 64 -13.39 4.10 -21.41
C GLY A 64 -11.91 4.39 -21.67
N GLY A 65 -11.54 5.18 -22.69
CA GLY A 65 -10.14 5.53 -22.97
C GLY A 65 -9.58 6.68 -22.12
N GLN A 66 -10.38 7.70 -21.78
CA GLN A 66 -9.91 8.86 -21.01
C GLN A 66 -9.93 8.61 -19.50
N ALA A 67 -10.88 7.80 -19.02
CA ALA A 67 -10.95 7.40 -17.61
C ALA A 67 -9.71 6.60 -17.18
N GLN A 68 -9.20 5.71 -18.03
CA GLN A 68 -8.04 4.86 -17.71
C GLN A 68 -6.74 5.67 -17.54
N SER A 69 -6.51 6.68 -18.38
CA SER A 69 -5.33 7.56 -18.26
C SER A 69 -5.38 8.41 -16.98
N MET A 70 -6.57 8.91 -16.62
CA MET A 70 -6.79 9.66 -15.38
C MET A 70 -6.56 8.78 -14.13
N LEU A 71 -7.02 7.53 -14.16
CA LEU A 71 -6.80 6.55 -13.08
C LEU A 71 -5.32 6.19 -12.92
N ASN A 72 -4.57 6.03 -14.02
CA ASN A 72 -3.13 5.77 -13.98
C ASN A 72 -2.37 6.94 -13.30
N GLY A 73 -2.66 8.19 -13.67
CA GLY A 73 -2.05 9.35 -13.03
C GLY A 73 -2.48 9.57 -11.57
N GLN A 74 -3.65 9.02 -11.17
CA GLN A 74 -4.06 8.99 -9.78
C GLN A 74 -3.32 7.91 -8.99
N ARG A 75 -3.05 6.74 -9.60
CA ARG A 75 -2.21 5.68 -9.03
C ARG A 75 -0.79 6.16 -8.78
N GLU A 76 -0.17 6.83 -9.76
CA GLU A 76 1.19 7.35 -9.62
C GLU A 76 1.30 8.38 -8.48
N ARG A 77 0.34 9.32 -8.38
CA ARG A 77 0.31 10.29 -7.28
C ARG A 77 0.14 9.62 -5.92
N LEU A 78 -0.69 8.59 -5.83
CA LEU A 78 -0.85 7.83 -4.61
C LEU A 78 0.43 7.06 -4.25
N MET A 79 1.11 6.45 -5.22
CA MET A 79 2.41 5.81 -5.01
C MET A 79 3.48 6.78 -4.52
N GLN A 80 3.43 8.04 -4.96
CA GLN A 80 4.31 9.10 -4.47
C GLN A 80 3.99 9.45 -3.02
N GLN A 81 2.73 9.70 -2.68
CA GLN A 81 2.29 10.02 -1.32
C GLN A 81 2.55 8.88 -0.32
N ILE A 82 2.30 7.63 -0.72
CA ILE A 82 2.65 6.45 0.09
C ILE A 82 4.17 6.39 0.29
N GLY A 83 4.95 6.74 -0.72
CA GLY A 83 6.41 6.80 -0.63
C GLY A 83 6.92 7.85 0.36
N GLU A 84 6.30 9.03 0.41
CA GLU A 84 6.70 10.11 1.30
C GLU A 84 6.55 9.75 2.79
N ASP A 85 5.53 8.95 3.14
CA ASP A 85 5.30 8.48 4.51
C ASP A 85 5.69 7.01 4.73
N LEU A 86 6.33 6.36 3.75
CA LEU A 86 6.67 4.94 3.82
C LEU A 86 7.58 4.63 5.00
N ASN A 87 8.63 5.43 5.21
CA ASN A 87 9.57 5.23 6.31
C ASN A 87 8.87 5.37 7.67
N ASN A 88 7.99 6.36 7.83
CA ASN A 88 7.21 6.51 9.07
C ASN A 88 6.23 5.34 9.27
N THR A 89 5.69 4.81 8.18
CA THR A 89 4.80 3.64 8.20
C THR A 89 5.56 2.39 8.65
N LEU A 90 6.73 2.11 8.06
CA LEU A 90 7.57 0.98 8.44
C LEU A 90 8.06 1.10 9.88
N LEU A 91 8.47 2.30 10.31
CA LEU A 91 8.80 2.59 11.71
C LEU A 91 7.65 2.25 12.65
N TYR A 92 6.42 2.61 12.27
CA TYR A 92 5.25 2.35 13.09
C TYR A 92 4.86 0.87 13.12
N VAL A 93 4.95 0.17 11.99
CA VAL A 93 4.61 -1.26 11.86
C VAL A 93 5.61 -2.13 12.61
N TYR A 94 6.90 -1.83 12.51
CA TYR A 94 7.98 -2.61 13.12
C TYR A 94 8.49 -2.01 14.44
N ARG A 95 7.72 -1.11 15.08
CA ARG A 95 8.12 -0.44 16.33
C ARG A 95 8.42 -1.40 17.48
N ASP A 96 7.80 -2.58 17.46
CA ASP A 96 7.92 -3.57 18.53
C ASP A 96 9.11 -4.53 18.30
N LEU A 97 9.77 -4.46 17.14
CA LEU A 97 11.04 -5.15 16.88
C LEU A 97 12.20 -4.35 17.47
N SER A 98 13.18 -5.05 18.04
CA SER A 98 14.50 -4.47 18.34
C SER A 98 15.27 -4.11 17.07
N ASP A 99 16.33 -3.31 17.18
CA ASP A 99 17.16 -2.95 16.02
C ASP A 99 17.80 -4.19 15.39
N ALA A 100 18.21 -5.18 16.19
CA ALA A 100 18.79 -6.43 15.70
C ALA A 100 17.77 -7.28 14.91
N GLU A 101 16.56 -7.46 15.43
CA GLU A 101 15.50 -8.21 14.73
C GLU A 101 15.06 -7.50 13.44
N LEU A 102 15.00 -6.17 13.47
CA LEU A 102 14.66 -5.38 12.29
C LEU A 102 15.75 -5.48 11.21
N GLU A 103 17.01 -5.55 11.61
CA GLU A 103 18.15 -5.70 10.69
C GLU A 103 18.22 -7.10 10.08
N GLU A 104 17.94 -8.16 10.85
CA GLU A 104 17.77 -9.51 10.31
C GLU A 104 16.65 -9.56 9.26
N PHE A 105 15.54 -8.89 9.54
CA PHE A 105 14.42 -8.81 8.62
C PHE A 105 14.78 -8.05 7.33
N ALA A 106 15.48 -6.90 7.46
CA ALA A 106 15.97 -6.13 6.31
C ALA A 106 16.96 -6.95 5.47
N THR A 107 17.90 -7.64 6.12
CA THR A 107 18.88 -8.52 5.45
C THR A 107 18.18 -9.62 4.66
N PHE A 108 17.17 -10.27 5.25
CA PHE A 108 16.37 -11.26 4.54
C PHE A 108 15.63 -10.62 3.36
N ALA A 109 14.99 -9.48 3.54
CA ALA A 109 14.25 -8.81 2.47
C ALA A 109 15.14 -8.40 1.29
N GLU A 110 16.40 -8.03 1.55
CA GLU A 110 17.40 -7.70 0.53
C GLU A 110 17.98 -8.92 -0.20
N SER A 111 17.92 -10.11 0.42
CA SER A 111 18.39 -11.35 -0.17
C SER A 111 17.62 -11.76 -1.43
N ALA A 112 18.23 -12.61 -2.27
CA ALA A 112 17.58 -13.11 -3.48
C ALA A 112 16.30 -13.90 -3.17
N GLU A 113 16.33 -14.71 -2.12
CA GLU A 113 15.20 -15.50 -1.63
C GLU A 113 14.08 -14.60 -1.09
N GLY A 114 14.43 -13.55 -0.33
CA GLY A 114 13.47 -12.57 0.18
C GLY A 114 12.79 -11.78 -0.93
N GLN A 115 13.55 -11.29 -1.91
CA GLN A 115 12.99 -10.62 -3.08
C GLN A 115 12.04 -11.53 -3.87
N ALA A 116 12.42 -12.79 -4.07
CA ALA A 116 11.56 -13.79 -4.73
C ALA A 116 10.28 -14.03 -3.92
N TYR A 117 10.39 -14.15 -2.59
CA TYR A 117 9.26 -14.30 -1.68
C TYR A 117 8.29 -13.13 -1.78
N TYR A 118 8.76 -11.89 -1.65
CA TYR A 118 7.89 -10.71 -1.70
C TYR A 118 7.26 -10.49 -3.07
N LYS A 119 7.99 -10.80 -4.15
CA LYS A 119 7.44 -10.76 -5.50
C LYS A 119 6.30 -11.78 -5.68
N ALA A 120 6.47 -13.00 -5.17
CA ALA A 120 5.44 -14.02 -5.20
C ALA A 120 4.22 -13.64 -4.34
N ALA A 121 4.46 -13.11 -3.14
CA ALA A 121 3.41 -12.64 -2.25
C ALA A 121 2.58 -11.50 -2.89
N LEU A 122 3.24 -10.54 -3.54
CA LEU A 122 2.57 -9.48 -4.27
C LEU A 122 1.74 -10.03 -5.44
N ALA A 123 2.29 -10.97 -6.21
CA ALA A 123 1.56 -11.61 -7.30
C ALA A 123 0.31 -12.35 -6.80
N ALA A 124 0.39 -13.03 -5.65
CA ALA A 124 -0.75 -13.69 -5.03
C ALA A 124 -1.83 -12.70 -4.59
N ILE A 125 -1.45 -11.55 -4.01
CA ILE A 125 -2.38 -10.48 -3.64
C ILE A 125 -3.10 -9.93 -4.88
N ARG A 126 -2.36 -9.62 -5.95
CA ARG A 126 -2.95 -9.17 -7.24
C ARG A 126 -3.96 -10.16 -7.78
N ALA A 127 -3.60 -11.44 -7.79
CA ALA A 127 -4.47 -12.50 -8.27
C ALA A 127 -5.76 -12.59 -7.42
N GLY A 128 -5.65 -12.51 -6.09
CA GLY A 128 -6.80 -12.50 -5.20
C GLY A 128 -7.73 -11.30 -5.42
N LEU A 129 -7.17 -10.10 -5.61
CA LEU A 129 -7.94 -8.88 -5.88
C LEU A 129 -8.66 -8.94 -7.23
N ALA A 130 -8.02 -9.45 -8.28
CA ALA A 130 -8.63 -9.60 -9.60
C ALA A 130 -9.82 -10.57 -9.58
N VAL A 131 -9.72 -11.68 -8.84
CA VAL A 131 -10.84 -12.64 -8.67
C VAL A 131 -12.04 -11.97 -7.99
N GLY A 132 -11.82 -11.10 -7.01
CA GLY A 132 -12.90 -10.33 -6.36
C GLY A 132 -13.58 -9.31 -7.27
N GLN A 133 -12.88 -8.79 -8.28
CA GLN A 133 -13.46 -7.92 -9.31
C GLN A 133 -14.35 -8.72 -10.26
N SER A 134 -13.86 -9.84 -10.79
CA SER A 134 -14.62 -10.68 -11.73
C SER A 134 -15.91 -11.26 -11.14
N THR A 135 -15.97 -11.50 -9.82
CA THR A 135 -17.21 -11.95 -9.16
C THR A 135 -18.22 -10.82 -8.92
N SER A 136 -17.76 -9.56 -8.90
CA SER A 136 -18.63 -8.39 -8.80
C SER A 136 -19.30 -8.07 -10.14
N ASP A 137 -18.59 -8.30 -11.25
CA ASP A 137 -19.12 -8.12 -12.64
C ASP A 137 -20.20 -9.15 -13.04
N LEU A 138 -20.32 -10.25 -12.30
CA LEU A 138 -21.26 -11.36 -12.57
C LEU A 138 -22.62 -11.22 -11.86
N LYS A 139 -22.89 -10.09 -11.19
CA LYS A 139 -24.13 -9.83 -10.45
C LYS A 139 -25.09 -8.90 -11.18
#